data_AF-A0A127B3T4-F1
#
_entry.id   AF-A0A127B3T4-F1
#
_cell.length_a   1.000
_cell.length_b   1.000
_cell.length_c   1.000
_cell.angle_alpha   90.00
_cell.angle_beta   90.00
_cell.angle_gamma   90.00
#
_symmetry.space_group_name_H-M   'P 1'
#
loop_
_entity.id
_entity.type
_entity.pdbx_description
1 polymer ?
#
loop_
_entity_poly.entity_id
_entity_poly.type
_entity_poly.pdbx_seq_one_letter_code
_entity_poly.pdbx_strand_id
1 'polypeptide(L)'
;MARLFFKSLLLSLLMATCVPVFSSFGQEVDKNFIVVKNILAQSPNTQVLHLKLDSLYKKGIPSRSKLSLVFTRDIDFNHQHQRVNFGVNFGYFQIDLITHNDSILMSVLSHKDNRKLRSIRIQEEAINTYLATRNSFYKSSKTSKEVAVEISKELVYAFYCGDGSPKTEEGKQIERLVKNSNTQKLGEMLTSLSVETQSFAVTGFEMLSSLEKKITPDQKRMIQHIKNRNSEVVACKGCLSGLIEKVY
;
A
#
# COMPACT_ATOMS: atom_id res chain seq x y z
N MET A 1 23.31 -60.72 -11.49
CA MET A 1 23.51 -59.32 -11.92
C MET A 1 22.26 -58.64 -12.51
N ALA A 2 21.11 -59.31 -12.67
CA ALA A 2 19.90 -58.73 -13.28
C ALA A 2 18.87 -58.13 -12.29
N ARG A 3 19.05 -58.30 -10.96
CA ARG A 3 18.08 -57.83 -9.95
C ARG A 3 18.32 -56.41 -9.41
N LEU A 4 19.42 -55.76 -9.78
CA LEU A 4 19.75 -54.39 -9.35
C LEU A 4 19.25 -53.30 -10.31
N PHE A 5 18.94 -53.63 -11.57
CA PHE A 5 18.46 -52.65 -12.56
C PHE A 5 16.97 -52.29 -12.39
N PHE A 6 16.16 -53.17 -11.81
CA PHE A 6 14.71 -52.94 -11.71
C PHE A 6 14.31 -51.96 -10.59
N LYS A 7 15.15 -51.75 -9.56
CA LYS A 7 14.86 -50.82 -8.47
C LYS A 7 15.16 -49.35 -8.82
N SER A 8 16.04 -49.09 -9.79
CA SER A 8 16.38 -47.73 -10.23
C SER A 8 15.29 -47.12 -11.15
N LEU A 9 14.60 -47.96 -11.92
CA LEU A 9 13.55 -47.51 -12.85
C LEU A 9 12.24 -47.13 -12.13
N LEU A 10 11.94 -47.74 -10.97
CA LEU A 10 10.74 -47.43 -10.20
C LEU A 10 10.84 -46.09 -9.46
N LEU A 11 12.06 -45.67 -9.09
CA LEU A 11 12.30 -44.42 -8.37
C LEU A 11 12.27 -43.19 -9.29
N SER A 12 12.62 -43.37 -10.57
CA SER A 12 12.54 -42.33 -11.60
C SER A 12 11.11 -42.11 -12.13
N LEU A 13 10.25 -43.14 -12.09
CA LEU A 13 8.83 -43.01 -12.47
C LEU A 13 7.99 -42.26 -11.41
N LEU A 14 8.37 -42.35 -10.13
CA LEU A 14 7.71 -41.64 -9.02
C LEU A 14 8.06 -40.14 -8.95
N MET A 15 9.17 -39.71 -9.55
CA MET A 15 9.55 -38.29 -9.61
C MET A 15 8.86 -37.53 -10.77
N ALA A 16 8.33 -38.22 -11.77
CA ALA A 16 7.66 -37.59 -12.92
C ALA A 16 6.19 -37.24 -12.67
N THR A 17 5.53 -37.83 -11.66
CA THR A 17 4.11 -37.58 -11.36
C THR A 17 3.89 -36.49 -10.30
N CYS A 18 4.94 -35.96 -9.67
CA CYS A 18 4.83 -34.87 -8.69
C CYS A 18 4.93 -33.46 -9.30
N VAL A 19 5.21 -33.32 -10.59
CA VAL A 19 5.38 -32.02 -11.26
C VAL A 19 4.07 -31.29 -11.67
N PRO A 20 2.90 -31.93 -11.95
CA PRO A 20 1.75 -31.20 -12.51
C PRO A 20 0.93 -30.42 -11.47
N VAL A 21 1.18 -30.59 -10.18
CA VAL A 21 0.38 -29.93 -9.13
C VAL A 21 0.80 -28.46 -8.96
N PHE A 22 2.07 -28.11 -9.19
CA PHE A 22 2.53 -26.72 -9.02
C PHE A 22 2.19 -25.81 -10.21
N SER A 23 2.06 -26.36 -11.42
CA SER A 23 1.73 -25.56 -12.61
C SER A 23 0.26 -25.08 -12.61
N SER A 24 -0.67 -25.84 -12.03
CA SER A 24 -2.07 -25.45 -11.94
C SER A 24 -2.32 -24.28 -10.99
N PHE A 25 -1.58 -24.20 -9.87
CA PHE A 25 -1.69 -23.10 -8.91
C PHE A 25 -1.26 -21.75 -9.50
N GLY A 26 -0.14 -21.70 -10.22
CA GLY A 26 0.33 -20.46 -10.86
C GLY A 26 -0.65 -19.93 -11.91
N GLN A 27 -1.24 -20.83 -12.71
CA GLN A 27 -2.24 -20.47 -13.73
C GLN A 27 -3.52 -19.89 -13.12
N GLU A 28 -3.97 -20.40 -11.96
CA GLU A 28 -5.17 -19.89 -11.29
C GLU A 28 -4.95 -18.47 -10.72
N VAL A 29 -3.78 -18.19 -10.16
CA VAL A 29 -3.42 -16.85 -9.65
C VAL A 29 -3.44 -15.81 -10.78
N ASP A 30 -2.84 -16.12 -11.93
CA ASP A 30 -2.83 -15.21 -13.09
C ASP A 30 -4.26 -14.97 -13.62
N LYS A 31 -5.09 -16.02 -13.66
CA LYS A 31 -6.50 -15.91 -14.08
C LYS A 31 -7.28 -14.99 -13.14
N ASN A 32 -7.16 -15.18 -11.83
CA ASN A 32 -7.86 -14.35 -10.85
C ASN A 32 -7.37 -12.89 -10.91
N PHE A 33 -6.08 -12.67 -11.13
CA PHE A 33 -5.53 -11.32 -11.33
C PHE A 33 -6.17 -10.63 -12.55
N ILE A 34 -6.30 -11.32 -13.68
CA ILE A 34 -6.95 -10.79 -14.89
C ILE A 34 -8.42 -10.44 -14.63
N VAL A 35 -9.14 -11.32 -13.91
CA VAL A 35 -10.55 -11.07 -13.55
C VAL A 35 -10.69 -9.81 -12.69
N VAL A 36 -9.88 -9.68 -11.63
CA VAL A 36 -9.92 -8.50 -10.73
C VAL A 36 -9.51 -7.24 -11.48
N LYS A 37 -8.48 -7.31 -12.34
CA LYS A 37 -8.07 -6.21 -13.22
C LYS A 37 -9.21 -5.74 -14.12
N ASN A 38 -9.97 -6.66 -14.71
CA ASN A 38 -11.12 -6.32 -15.56
C ASN A 38 -12.27 -5.69 -14.75
N ILE A 39 -12.52 -6.18 -13.53
CA ILE A 39 -13.50 -5.56 -12.62
C ILE A 39 -13.11 -4.10 -12.35
N LEU A 40 -11.84 -3.82 -12.03
CA LEU A 40 -11.34 -2.46 -11.79
C LEU A 40 -11.48 -1.57 -13.02
N ALA A 41 -11.18 -2.09 -14.21
CA ALA A 41 -11.33 -1.36 -15.47
C ALA A 41 -12.79 -0.93 -15.74
N GLN A 42 -13.76 -1.75 -15.33
CA GLN A 42 -15.19 -1.53 -15.54
C GLN A 42 -15.89 -0.88 -14.33
N SER A 43 -15.16 -0.39 -13.34
CA SER A 43 -15.73 0.21 -12.13
C SER A 43 -15.38 1.69 -12.08
N PRO A 44 -16.33 2.58 -12.42
CA PRO A 44 -16.07 4.03 -12.40
C PRO A 44 -16.00 4.57 -10.97
N ASN A 45 -16.66 3.91 -10.01
CA ASN A 45 -16.80 4.36 -8.63
C ASN A 45 -16.63 3.19 -7.64
N THR A 46 -16.48 3.50 -6.35
CA THR A 46 -16.17 2.49 -5.33
C THR A 46 -17.36 1.59 -5.03
N GLN A 47 -18.58 2.11 -5.09
CA GLN A 47 -19.79 1.30 -4.89
C GLN A 47 -19.90 0.17 -5.92
N VAL A 48 -19.73 0.46 -7.21
CA VAL A 48 -19.76 -0.53 -8.29
C VAL A 48 -18.62 -1.54 -8.15
N LEU A 49 -17.42 -1.06 -7.77
CA LEU A 49 -16.28 -1.93 -7.51
C LEU A 49 -16.59 -2.93 -6.40
N HIS A 50 -17.07 -2.45 -5.25
CA HIS A 50 -17.40 -3.30 -4.10
C HIS A 50 -18.48 -4.33 -4.43
N LEU A 51 -19.54 -3.95 -5.15
CA LEU A 51 -20.59 -4.88 -5.58
C LEU A 51 -20.04 -5.99 -6.48
N LYS A 52 -19.16 -5.65 -7.44
CA LYS A 52 -18.56 -6.63 -8.35
C LYS A 52 -17.58 -7.56 -7.62
N LEU A 53 -16.75 -7.02 -6.71
CA LEU A 53 -15.83 -7.82 -5.90
C LEU A 53 -16.59 -8.74 -4.94
N ASP A 54 -17.67 -8.27 -4.32
CA ASP A 54 -18.53 -9.08 -3.44
C ASP A 54 -19.22 -10.22 -4.21
N SER A 55 -19.71 -9.94 -5.43
CA SER A 55 -20.27 -10.98 -6.31
C SER A 55 -19.24 -12.03 -6.69
N LEU A 56 -17.98 -11.63 -6.96
CA LEU A 56 -16.89 -12.56 -7.23
C LEU A 56 -16.51 -13.37 -5.99
N TYR A 57 -16.41 -12.71 -4.84
CA TYR A 57 -16.15 -13.31 -3.53
C TYR A 57 -17.15 -14.42 -3.20
N LYS A 58 -18.45 -14.16 -3.38
CA LYS A 58 -19.53 -15.13 -3.11
C LYS A 58 -19.51 -16.37 -4.01
N LYS A 59 -18.80 -16.33 -5.14
CA LYS A 59 -18.60 -17.49 -6.04
C LYS A 59 -17.33 -18.28 -5.71
N GLY A 60 -16.44 -17.73 -4.89
CA GLY A 60 -15.18 -18.36 -4.49
C GLY A 60 -15.36 -19.38 -3.37
N ILE A 61 -14.28 -20.08 -3.03
CA ILE A 61 -14.25 -21.00 -1.89
C ILE A 61 -14.34 -20.16 -0.60
N PRO A 62 -15.35 -20.36 0.29
CA PRO A 62 -15.56 -19.49 1.45
C PRO A 62 -14.36 -19.40 2.40
N SER A 63 -13.66 -20.52 2.65
CA SER A 63 -12.47 -20.57 3.52
C SER A 63 -11.23 -19.91 2.93
N ARG A 64 -11.28 -19.52 1.65
CA ARG A 64 -10.14 -18.96 0.91
C ARG A 64 -10.45 -17.64 0.21
N SER A 65 -11.62 -17.09 0.48
CA SER A 65 -12.04 -15.82 -0.11
C SER A 65 -12.30 -14.82 1.01
N LYS A 66 -11.88 -13.57 0.82
CA LYS A 66 -12.04 -12.50 1.83
C LYS A 66 -12.08 -11.16 1.12
N LEU A 67 -13.08 -10.34 1.42
CA LEU A 67 -13.11 -8.94 1.01
C LEU A 67 -13.05 -8.09 2.28
N SER A 68 -12.03 -7.22 2.39
CA SER A 68 -11.82 -6.39 3.57
C SER A 68 -11.42 -4.99 3.14
N LEU A 69 -12.23 -4.00 3.52
CA LEU A 69 -11.78 -2.60 3.55
C LEU A 69 -10.78 -2.47 4.70
N VAL A 70 -9.58 -1.98 4.39
CA VAL A 70 -8.51 -1.79 5.39
C VAL A 70 -8.64 -0.39 5.99
N PHE A 71 -8.74 0.63 5.15
CA PHE A 71 -8.96 2.01 5.56
C PHE A 71 -9.61 2.81 4.43
N THR A 72 -10.23 3.94 4.80
CA THR A 72 -10.66 5.02 3.91
C THR A 72 -10.27 6.33 4.56
N ARG A 73 -9.21 6.96 4.05
CA ARG A 73 -8.59 8.11 4.71
C ARG A 73 -8.45 9.30 3.79
N ASP A 74 -8.56 10.50 4.33
CA ASP A 74 -8.23 11.73 3.63
C ASP A 74 -6.73 11.75 3.29
N ILE A 75 -6.38 12.16 2.07
CA ILE A 75 -5.01 12.31 1.61
C ILE A 75 -4.68 13.70 1.06
N ASP A 76 -5.65 14.63 1.03
CA ASP A 76 -5.56 16.06 0.71
C ASP A 76 -6.70 16.50 -0.23
N PHE A 77 -7.11 17.78 -0.12
CA PHE A 77 -8.00 18.46 -1.09
C PHE A 77 -9.29 17.71 -1.41
N ASN A 78 -9.95 17.16 -0.38
CA ASN A 78 -11.19 16.36 -0.51
C ASN A 78 -11.00 15.07 -1.34
N HIS A 79 -9.78 14.55 -1.42
CA HIS A 79 -9.49 13.25 -2.01
C HIS A 79 -9.21 12.23 -0.92
N GLN A 80 -9.62 10.99 -1.17
CA GLN A 80 -9.43 9.89 -0.24
C GLN A 80 -8.58 8.79 -0.85
N HIS A 81 -7.77 8.17 0.01
CA HIS A 81 -7.11 6.90 -0.26
C HIS A 81 -7.88 5.77 0.41
N GLN A 82 -8.33 4.81 -0.39
CA GLN A 82 -8.94 3.59 0.11
C GLN A 82 -8.02 2.41 -0.19
N ARG A 83 -7.84 1.53 0.80
CA ARG A 83 -7.16 0.25 0.60
C ARG A 83 -8.13 -0.89 0.86
N VAL A 84 -8.23 -1.79 -0.11
CA VAL A 84 -9.03 -3.00 -0.04
C VAL A 84 -8.12 -4.21 -0.21
N ASN A 85 -8.19 -5.14 0.74
CA ASN A 85 -7.61 -6.47 0.57
C ASN A 85 -8.68 -7.40 0.01
N PHE A 86 -8.35 -8.09 -1.08
CA PHE A 86 -9.25 -9.01 -1.75
C PHE A 86 -8.57 -10.36 -1.96
N GLY A 87 -9.09 -11.39 -1.31
CA GLY A 87 -8.75 -12.78 -1.51
C GLY A 87 -9.85 -13.49 -2.29
N VAL A 88 -9.49 -14.25 -3.32
CA VAL A 88 -10.40 -15.18 -4.00
C VAL A 88 -9.62 -16.45 -4.38
N ASN A 89 -10.10 -17.58 -3.89
CA ASN A 89 -9.40 -18.87 -3.97
C ASN A 89 -7.93 -18.75 -3.51
N PHE A 90 -6.95 -18.92 -4.40
CA PHE A 90 -5.53 -18.84 -4.04
C PHE A 90 -4.88 -17.49 -4.33
N GLY A 91 -5.64 -16.50 -4.81
CA GLY A 91 -5.14 -15.16 -5.12
C GLY A 91 -5.41 -14.19 -3.98
N TYR A 92 -4.36 -13.49 -3.52
CA TYR A 92 -4.47 -12.42 -2.53
C TYR A 92 -3.98 -11.09 -3.11
N PHE A 93 -4.89 -10.14 -3.19
CA PHE A 93 -4.69 -8.87 -3.86
C PHE A 93 -4.83 -7.71 -2.88
N GLN A 94 -4.02 -6.68 -3.10
CA GLN A 94 -4.21 -5.35 -2.54
C GLN A 94 -4.69 -4.43 -3.66
N ILE A 95 -5.71 -3.63 -3.35
CA ILE A 95 -6.28 -2.63 -4.24
C ILE A 95 -6.18 -1.29 -3.52
N ASP A 96 -5.39 -0.37 -4.06
CA ASP A 96 -5.26 1.01 -3.59
C ASP A 96 -5.98 1.95 -4.55
N LEU A 97 -6.86 2.79 -4.01
CA LEU A 97 -7.67 3.72 -4.78
C LEU A 97 -7.39 5.15 -4.37
N ILE A 98 -7.27 6.06 -5.33
CA ILE A 98 -7.48 7.49 -5.09
C ILE A 98 -8.86 7.84 -5.60
N THR A 99 -9.65 8.44 -4.73
CA THR A 99 -11.06 8.74 -4.97
C THR A 99 -11.37 10.19 -4.68
N HIS A 100 -12.38 10.72 -5.36
CA HIS A 100 -13.00 12.00 -5.03
C HIS A 100 -14.50 11.78 -5.00
N ASN A 101 -15.12 12.02 -3.85
CA ASN A 101 -16.43 11.48 -3.52
C ASN A 101 -16.41 9.95 -3.70
N ASP A 102 -17.24 9.40 -4.60
CA ASP A 102 -17.26 7.96 -4.92
C ASP A 102 -16.45 7.61 -6.18
N SER A 103 -16.03 8.60 -6.98
CA SER A 103 -15.36 8.36 -8.27
C SER A 103 -13.92 7.89 -8.08
N ILE A 104 -13.51 6.84 -8.79
CA ILE A 104 -12.16 6.29 -8.75
C ILE A 104 -11.27 6.97 -9.79
N LEU A 105 -10.39 7.87 -9.36
CA LEU A 105 -9.45 8.59 -10.24
C LEU A 105 -8.24 7.73 -10.58
N MET A 106 -7.78 6.91 -9.63
CA MET A 106 -6.67 5.99 -9.81
C MET A 106 -6.95 4.70 -9.05
N SER A 107 -6.55 3.58 -9.64
CA SER A 107 -6.51 2.29 -8.93
C SER A 107 -5.20 1.57 -9.20
N VAL A 108 -4.59 1.04 -8.14
CA VAL A 108 -3.44 0.13 -8.24
C VAL A 108 -3.86 -1.22 -7.71
N LEU A 109 -3.68 -2.25 -8.53
CA LEU A 109 -3.86 -3.66 -8.17
C LEU A 109 -2.48 -4.30 -8.04
N SER A 110 -2.23 -4.97 -6.93
CA SER A 110 -1.02 -5.77 -6.71
C SER A 110 -1.37 -7.12 -6.10
N HIS A 111 -0.65 -8.17 -6.50
CA HIS A 111 -0.67 -9.45 -5.79
C HIS A 111 0.29 -9.38 -4.60
N LYS A 112 -0.15 -9.82 -3.41
CA LYS A 112 0.66 -9.75 -2.18
C LYS A 112 1.95 -10.58 -2.30
N ASP A 113 1.85 -11.80 -2.79
CA ASP A 113 3.00 -12.71 -2.89
C ASP A 113 3.77 -12.62 -4.23
N ASN A 114 3.21 -11.98 -5.25
CA ASN A 114 3.82 -11.90 -6.59
C ASN A 114 3.86 -10.45 -7.08
N ARG A 115 4.93 -9.75 -6.72
CA ARG A 115 5.12 -8.33 -7.05
C ARG A 115 5.15 -8.02 -8.55
N LYS A 116 5.35 -9.03 -9.41
CA LYS A 116 5.31 -8.86 -10.88
C LYS A 116 3.87 -8.66 -11.37
N LEU A 117 2.89 -9.19 -10.65
CA LEU A 117 1.48 -9.00 -10.94
C LEU A 117 1.02 -7.67 -10.34
N ARG A 118 1.17 -6.62 -11.14
CA ARG A 118 0.75 -5.27 -10.81
C ARG A 118 0.08 -4.61 -12.00
N SER A 119 -1.02 -3.89 -11.75
CA SER A 119 -1.72 -3.10 -12.75
C SER A 119 -2.09 -1.75 -12.19
N ILE A 120 -1.93 -0.70 -13.00
CA ILE A 120 -2.32 0.66 -12.64
C ILE A 120 -3.35 1.11 -13.66
N ARG A 121 -4.46 1.69 -13.19
CA ARG A 121 -5.43 2.40 -14.02
C ARG A 121 -5.53 3.83 -13.54
N ILE A 122 -5.58 4.76 -14.48
CA ILE A 122 -5.56 6.19 -14.22
C ILE A 122 -6.62 6.85 -15.09
N GLN A 123 -7.48 7.66 -14.50
CA GLN A 123 -8.26 8.67 -15.22
C GLN A 123 -7.38 9.92 -15.35
N GLU A 124 -6.73 10.10 -16.50
CA GLU A 124 -5.61 11.05 -16.64
C GLU A 124 -6.01 12.49 -16.33
N GLU A 125 -7.12 12.99 -16.87
CA GLU A 125 -7.63 14.34 -16.60
C GLU A 125 -7.97 14.53 -15.09
N ALA A 126 -8.71 13.56 -14.56
CA ALA A 126 -8.98 13.31 -13.14
C ALA A 126 -7.77 13.59 -12.24
N ILE A 127 -6.76 12.73 -12.42
CA ILE A 127 -5.59 12.72 -11.55
C ILE A 127 -4.69 13.92 -11.79
N ASN A 128 -4.56 14.41 -13.03
CA ASN A 128 -3.68 15.52 -13.36
C ASN A 128 -4.21 16.82 -12.73
N THR A 129 -5.53 16.99 -12.66
CA THR A 129 -6.17 18.09 -11.95
C THR A 129 -5.83 18.05 -10.45
N TYR A 130 -6.02 16.90 -9.81
CA TYR A 130 -5.62 16.69 -8.40
C TYR A 130 -4.13 16.98 -8.16
N LEU A 131 -3.26 16.44 -9.03
CA LEU A 131 -1.82 16.61 -8.89
C LEU A 131 -1.37 18.05 -9.16
N ALA A 132 -2.03 18.81 -10.03
CA ALA A 132 -1.73 20.22 -10.22
C ALA A 132 -1.97 21.02 -8.93
N THR A 133 -3.13 20.84 -8.29
CA THR A 133 -3.45 21.47 -7.00
C THR A 133 -2.44 21.07 -5.94
N ARG A 134 -2.15 19.77 -5.84
CA ARG A 134 -1.23 19.24 -4.84
C ARG A 134 0.21 19.73 -5.05
N ASN A 135 0.72 19.65 -6.27
CA ASN A 135 2.08 20.07 -6.60
C ASN A 135 2.27 21.57 -6.37
N SER A 136 1.25 22.39 -6.65
CA SER A 136 1.25 23.81 -6.31
C SER A 136 1.37 24.02 -4.79
N PHE A 137 0.55 23.31 -4.00
CA PHE A 137 0.57 23.46 -2.53
C PHE A 137 1.90 23.01 -1.91
N TYR A 138 2.41 21.83 -2.28
CA TYR A 138 3.64 21.26 -1.70
C TYR A 138 4.93 21.74 -2.39
N LYS A 139 4.82 22.57 -3.44
CA LYS A 139 5.94 22.97 -4.31
C LYS A 139 6.72 21.75 -4.83
N SER A 140 5.99 20.72 -5.25
CA SER A 140 6.53 19.45 -5.75
C SER A 140 6.26 19.26 -7.25
N SER A 141 6.82 18.21 -7.83
CA SER A 141 6.62 17.81 -9.23
C SER A 141 6.16 16.34 -9.35
N LYS A 142 5.36 15.88 -8.38
CA LYS A 142 4.92 14.48 -8.30
C LYS A 142 4.13 14.09 -9.53
N THR A 143 4.52 12.97 -10.13
CA THR A 143 3.84 12.33 -11.25
C THR A 143 2.83 11.29 -10.78
N SER A 144 1.85 10.96 -11.62
CA SER A 144 0.86 9.90 -11.36
C SER A 144 1.51 8.52 -11.14
N LYS A 145 2.66 8.26 -11.77
CA LYS A 145 3.43 7.02 -11.57
C LYS A 145 4.04 6.94 -10.18
N GLU A 146 4.64 8.03 -9.69
CA GLU A 146 5.18 8.09 -8.32
C GLU A 146 4.08 7.98 -7.28
N VAL A 147 2.97 8.68 -7.49
CA VAL A 147 1.76 8.60 -6.68
C VAL A 147 1.27 7.16 -6.57
N ALA A 148 1.15 6.45 -7.70
CA ALA A 148 0.76 5.04 -7.71
C ALA A 148 1.72 4.16 -6.92
N VAL A 149 3.02 4.44 -6.95
CA VAL A 149 4.01 3.72 -6.14
C VAL A 149 3.84 4.02 -4.66
N GLU A 150 3.65 5.29 -4.29
CA GLU A 150 3.54 5.71 -2.89
C GLU A 150 2.29 5.17 -2.19
N ILE A 151 1.13 5.26 -2.84
CA ILE A 151 -0.11 4.73 -2.25
C ILE A 151 -0.09 3.21 -2.13
N SER A 152 0.70 2.50 -2.95
CA SER A 152 0.80 1.04 -2.88
C SER A 152 1.70 0.54 -1.75
N LYS A 153 2.46 1.42 -1.09
CA LYS A 153 3.37 0.99 -0.03
C LYS A 153 2.58 0.51 1.18
N GLU A 154 2.97 -0.64 1.72
CA GLU A 154 2.59 -1.08 3.05
C GLU A 154 3.61 -0.49 4.03
N LEU A 155 3.28 0.68 4.58
CA LEU A 155 4.09 1.34 5.60
C LEU A 155 3.29 1.38 6.90
N VAL A 156 3.97 1.16 8.02
CA VAL A 156 3.39 1.27 9.35
C VAL A 156 4.08 2.44 10.06
N TYR A 157 3.29 3.37 10.59
CA TYR A 157 3.76 4.46 11.43
C TYR A 157 3.96 3.98 12.87
N ALA A 158 5.21 3.73 13.22
CA ALA A 158 5.63 3.47 14.60
C ALA A 158 7.13 3.72 14.73
N PHE A 159 7.58 4.31 15.83
CA PHE A 159 9.01 4.34 16.18
C PHE A 159 9.46 3.05 16.84
N TYR A 160 8.54 2.34 17.50
CA TYR A 160 8.79 1.11 18.22
C TYR A 160 7.64 0.13 17.97
N CYS A 161 7.94 -1.14 17.66
CA CYS A 161 6.92 -2.14 17.30
C CYS A 161 7.44 -3.56 17.54
N GLY A 162 6.58 -4.45 18.02
CA GLY A 162 6.88 -5.87 18.28
C GLY A 162 7.11 -6.19 19.76
N ASP A 163 7.45 -7.44 20.04
CA ASP A 163 7.76 -7.91 21.39
C ASP A 163 9.03 -7.24 21.93
N GLY A 164 8.96 -6.75 23.17
CA GLY A 164 9.99 -5.85 23.73
C GLY A 164 10.05 -4.46 23.07
N SER A 165 9.14 -4.14 22.16
CA SER A 165 9.02 -2.85 21.45
C SER A 165 10.36 -2.35 20.87
N PRO A 166 11.06 -3.14 20.04
CA PRO A 166 12.29 -2.69 19.40
C PRO A 166 12.00 -1.50 18.48
N LYS A 167 13.02 -0.63 18.32
CA LYS A 167 12.94 0.52 17.43
C LYS A 167 12.83 0.07 15.97
N THR A 168 11.87 0.61 15.24
CA THR A 168 11.65 0.34 13.81
C THR A 168 12.75 0.98 12.95
N GLU A 169 12.88 0.54 11.70
CA GLU A 169 13.86 1.12 10.77
C GLU A 169 13.50 2.57 10.41
N GLU A 170 12.21 2.87 10.28
CA GLU A 170 11.68 4.21 10.06
C GLU A 170 11.97 5.12 11.27
N GLY A 171 11.76 4.63 12.50
CA GLY A 171 12.08 5.36 13.72
C GLY A 171 13.58 5.70 13.80
N LYS A 172 14.46 4.72 13.54
CA LYS A 172 15.91 4.94 13.46
C LYS A 172 16.27 5.92 12.35
N GLN A 173 15.58 5.87 11.21
CA GLN A 173 15.80 6.81 10.11
C GLN A 173 15.47 8.24 10.53
N ILE A 174 14.31 8.47 11.17
CA ILE A 174 13.93 9.83 11.59
C ILE A 174 14.93 10.38 12.61
N GLU A 175 15.33 9.60 13.62
CA GLU A 175 16.33 10.04 14.58
C GLU A 175 17.66 10.42 13.92
N ARG A 176 18.11 9.66 12.91
CA ARG A 176 19.31 10.01 12.14
C ARG A 176 19.15 11.32 11.39
N LEU A 177 17.99 11.55 10.76
CA LEU A 177 17.71 12.82 10.07
C LEU A 177 17.69 13.99 11.05
N VAL A 178 17.10 13.82 12.23
CA VAL A 178 17.06 14.83 13.30
C VAL A 178 18.47 15.13 13.82
N LYS A 179 19.25 14.10 14.16
CA LYS A 179 20.63 14.23 14.64
C LYS A 179 21.49 15.01 13.64
N ASN A 180 21.30 14.76 12.35
CA ASN A 180 22.04 15.42 11.28
C ASN A 180 21.40 16.74 10.82
N SER A 181 20.32 17.20 11.46
CA SER A 181 19.55 18.39 11.05
C SER A 181 19.17 18.40 9.56
N ASN A 182 18.85 17.23 9.00
CA ASN A 182 18.55 17.05 7.58
C ASN A 182 17.09 17.46 7.28
N THR A 183 16.82 18.76 7.34
CA THR A 183 15.51 19.37 7.06
C THR A 183 15.09 19.21 5.60
N GLN A 184 16.04 19.07 4.67
CA GLN A 184 15.74 18.80 3.27
C GLN A 184 15.02 17.47 3.11
N LYS A 185 15.58 16.38 3.67
CA LYS A 185 14.98 15.05 3.52
C LYS A 185 13.64 14.94 4.24
N LEU A 186 13.51 15.52 5.43
CA LEU A 186 12.22 15.63 6.11
C LEU A 186 11.22 16.45 5.27
N GLY A 187 11.68 17.52 4.62
CA GLY A 187 10.88 18.31 3.69
C GLY A 187 10.36 17.50 2.51
N GLU A 188 11.21 16.68 1.87
CA GLU A 188 10.78 15.75 0.82
C GLU A 188 9.71 14.78 1.32
N MET A 189 9.86 14.25 2.54
CA MET A 189 8.89 13.33 3.14
C MET A 189 7.53 14.00 3.40
N LEU A 190 7.48 15.29 3.77
CA LEU A 190 6.22 16.04 3.89
C LEU A 190 5.44 16.08 2.57
N THR A 191 6.13 16.02 1.42
CA THR A 191 5.49 16.03 0.09
C THR A 191 4.93 14.67 -0.34
N SER A 192 5.20 13.59 0.38
CA SER A 192 4.70 12.25 0.02
C SER A 192 3.18 12.15 0.12
N LEU A 193 2.57 11.30 -0.71
CA LEU A 193 1.17 10.89 -0.58
C LEU A 193 0.94 9.83 0.51
N SER A 194 2.00 9.17 0.98
CA SER A 194 1.89 8.24 2.11
C SER A 194 1.71 9.04 3.39
N VAL A 195 0.55 8.92 4.01
CA VAL A 195 0.23 9.59 5.28
C VAL A 195 1.20 9.15 6.39
N GLU A 196 1.64 7.90 6.40
CA GLU A 196 2.67 7.41 7.33
C GLU A 196 4.01 8.13 7.12
N THR A 197 4.44 8.30 5.87
CA THR A 197 5.69 9.01 5.54
C THR A 197 5.60 10.48 5.96
N GLN A 198 4.46 11.12 5.72
CA GLN A 198 4.20 12.49 6.20
C GLN A 198 4.21 12.56 7.73
N SER A 199 3.62 11.58 8.42
CA SER A 199 3.57 11.54 9.89
C SER A 199 4.96 11.42 10.51
N PHE A 200 5.81 10.55 9.94
CA PHE A 200 7.23 10.46 10.33
C PHE A 200 7.97 11.79 10.12
N ALA A 201 7.70 12.49 9.01
CA ALA A 201 8.32 13.78 8.72
C ALA A 201 7.91 14.86 9.73
N VAL A 202 6.62 14.95 10.06
CA VAL A 202 6.09 15.88 11.06
C VAL A 202 6.76 15.63 12.41
N THR A 203 6.81 14.37 12.88
CA THR A 203 7.49 14.01 14.13
C THR A 203 8.97 14.40 14.10
N GLY A 204 9.66 14.16 12.99
CA GLY A 204 11.05 14.60 12.81
C GLY A 204 11.21 16.12 12.92
N PHE A 205 10.30 16.91 12.36
CA PHE A 205 10.31 18.37 12.51
C PHE A 205 9.97 18.83 13.92
N GLU A 206 9.08 18.15 14.63
CA GLU A 206 8.77 18.44 16.04
C GLU A 206 10.01 18.22 16.93
N MET A 207 10.74 17.12 16.71
CA MET A 207 12.01 16.84 17.39
C MET A 207 13.09 17.89 17.07
N LEU A 208 13.15 18.39 15.84
CA LEU A 208 14.06 19.48 15.48
C LEU A 208 13.66 20.80 16.17
N SER A 209 12.36 21.08 16.26
CA SER A 209 11.85 22.27 16.93
C SER A 209 12.18 22.27 18.43
N SER A 210 12.12 21.12 19.11
CA SER A 210 12.52 21.00 20.52
C SER A 210 14.03 21.20 20.74
N LEU A 211 14.83 21.09 19.68
CA LEU A 211 16.27 21.37 19.66
C LEU A 211 16.58 22.79 19.13
N GLU A 212 15.57 23.67 19.08
CA GLU A 212 15.66 25.05 18.60
C GLU A 212 16.21 25.18 17.17
N LYS A 213 16.09 24.13 16.35
CA LYS A 213 16.49 24.16 14.94
C LYS A 213 15.46 24.93 14.12
N LYS A 214 15.95 25.76 13.19
CA LYS A 214 15.09 26.58 12.33
C LYS A 214 14.32 25.72 11.33
N ILE A 215 13.01 25.93 11.28
CA ILE A 215 12.08 25.33 10.32
C ILE A 215 11.54 26.46 9.43
N THR A 216 11.52 26.25 8.12
CA THR A 216 11.09 27.29 7.18
C THR A 216 9.58 27.55 7.26
N PRO A 217 9.10 28.75 6.87
CA PRO A 217 7.66 29.03 6.83
C PRO A 217 6.88 28.03 5.94
N ASP A 218 7.45 27.61 4.81
CA ASP A 218 6.85 26.61 3.94
C ASP A 218 6.71 25.25 4.62
N GLN A 219 7.74 24.79 5.33
CA GLN A 219 7.68 23.54 6.11
C GLN A 219 6.62 23.62 7.20
N LYS A 220 6.56 24.73 7.95
CA LYS A 220 5.53 24.95 8.96
C LYS A 220 4.12 24.91 8.37
N ARG A 221 3.91 25.54 7.21
CA ARG A 221 2.63 25.50 6.47
C ARG A 221 2.23 24.07 6.09
N MET A 222 3.17 23.28 5.55
CA MET A 222 2.91 21.87 5.19
C MET A 222 2.61 21.01 6.43
N ILE A 223 3.39 21.17 7.51
CA ILE A 223 3.17 20.48 8.79
C ILE A 223 1.78 20.80 9.33
N GLN A 224 1.40 22.08 9.37
CA GLN A 224 0.09 22.49 9.89
C GLN A 224 -1.05 21.90 9.05
N HIS A 225 -0.92 21.89 7.72
CA HIS A 225 -1.89 21.26 6.84
C HIS A 225 -2.05 19.76 7.12
N ILE A 226 -0.94 19.03 7.25
CA ILE A 226 -0.95 17.59 7.57
C ILE A 226 -1.60 17.33 8.94
N LYS A 227 -1.28 18.15 9.95
CA LYS A 227 -1.87 18.04 11.29
C LYS A 227 -3.37 18.35 11.28
N ASN A 228 -3.79 19.40 10.59
CA ASN A 228 -5.20 19.78 10.46
C ASN A 228 -6.02 18.70 9.74
N ARG A 229 -5.45 18.07 8.71
CA ARG A 229 -6.09 16.97 7.98
C ARG A 229 -6.37 15.77 8.90
N ASN A 230 -5.49 15.54 9.87
CA ASN A 230 -5.62 14.50 10.90
C ASN A 230 -6.07 13.13 10.35
N SER A 231 -5.37 12.69 9.31
CA SER A 231 -5.67 11.45 8.62
C SER A 231 -5.30 10.22 9.42
N GLU A 232 -6.00 9.13 9.12
CA GLU A 232 -5.68 7.82 9.66
C GLU A 232 -4.35 7.29 9.11
N VAL A 233 -3.55 6.69 9.98
CA VAL A 233 -2.35 5.92 9.63
C VAL A 233 -2.56 4.46 10.00
N VAL A 234 -1.84 3.58 9.30
CA VAL A 234 -1.59 2.23 9.80
C VAL A 234 -0.50 2.32 10.85
N ALA A 235 -0.79 2.00 12.10
CA ALA A 235 0.11 2.09 13.24
C ALA A 235 0.45 0.73 13.86
N CYS A 236 1.47 0.76 14.72
CA CYS A 236 1.81 -0.35 15.59
C CYS A 236 1.94 0.13 17.04
N LYS A 237 1.37 -0.64 17.97
CA LYS A 237 1.42 -0.41 19.42
C LYS A 237 1.83 -1.69 20.13
N GLY A 238 3.10 -1.76 20.53
CA GLY A 238 3.67 -2.96 21.14
C GLY A 238 3.55 -4.16 20.19
N CYS A 239 2.89 -5.23 20.64
CA CYS A 239 2.71 -6.46 19.85
C CYS A 239 1.58 -6.38 18.80
N LEU A 240 0.81 -5.29 18.76
CA LEU A 240 -0.30 -5.12 17.82
C LEU A 240 0.14 -4.24 16.65
N SER A 241 0.16 -4.81 15.45
CA SER A 241 0.46 -4.11 14.20
C SER A 241 -0.76 -4.07 13.28
N GLY A 242 -0.85 -3.04 12.45
CA GLY A 242 -1.96 -2.87 11.51
C GLY A 242 -3.19 -2.15 12.09
N LEU A 243 -3.02 -1.44 13.21
CA LEU A 243 -4.08 -0.64 13.81
C LEU A 243 -4.34 0.60 12.96
N ILE A 244 -5.59 1.00 12.77
CA ILE A 244 -5.94 2.24 12.07
C ILE A 244 -6.23 3.30 13.11
N GLU A 245 -5.46 4.39 13.11
CA GLU A 245 -5.64 5.47 14.08
C GLU A 245 -5.29 6.85 13.54
N LYS A 246 -5.84 7.88 14.17
CA LYS A 246 -5.47 9.28 13.93
C LYS A 246 -4.25 9.66 14.77
N VAL A 247 -3.38 10.50 14.20
CA VAL A 247 -2.08 10.84 14.82
C VAL A 247 -2.10 12.21 15.51
N TYR A 248 -3.02 13.11 15.15
CA TYR A 248 -3.03 14.51 15.62
C TYR A 248 -4.32 14.94 16.30
#